data_AF-A0AAD6BCW2-F1
#
_entry.id   AF-A0AAD6BCW2-F1
#
_cell.length_a   1.000
_cell.length_b   1.000
_cell.length_c   1.000
_cell.angle_alpha   90.00
_cell.angle_beta   90.00
_cell.angle_gamma   90.00
#
_symmetry.space_group_name_H-M   'P 1'
#
loop_
_entity.id
_entity.type
_entity.pdbx_description
1 polymer ?
#
loop_
_entity_poly.entity_id
_entity_poly.type
_entity_poly.pdbx_seq_one_letter_code
_entity_poly.pdbx_strand_id
1 'polypeptide(L)'
;MEVKMEHLQNPANFHTAATELLDWCGDPRAFQRPFEQSLMGCLTVVSRVAAQQGYDLDLGYRLLAVCAANRDKFTPKSAGYEESKVVQLPQCVQPLR
;
A
#
# COMPACT_ATOMS: atom_id res chain seq x y z
N MET A 1 -8.22 -3.40 12.10
CA MET A 1 -7.75 -2.41 11.10
C MET A 1 -8.85 -1.37 10.93
N GLU A 2 -8.70 -0.20 11.54
CA GLU A 2 -9.68 0.90 11.47
C GLU A 2 -9.24 2.04 10.52
N VAL A 3 -8.20 1.82 9.71
CA VAL A 3 -7.79 2.78 8.68
C VAL A 3 -8.90 2.85 7.64
N LYS A 4 -9.61 3.98 7.61
CA LYS A 4 -10.63 4.26 6.60
C LYS A 4 -9.96 4.71 5.32
N MET A 5 -10.27 4.03 4.20
CA MET A 5 -9.74 4.37 2.87
C MET A 5 -10.01 5.82 2.47
N GLU A 6 -11.09 6.43 2.99
CA GLU A 6 -11.42 7.84 2.76
C GLU A 6 -10.31 8.79 3.26
N HIS A 7 -9.62 8.47 4.35
CA HIS A 7 -8.53 9.30 4.87
C HIS A 7 -7.29 9.26 3.97
N LEU A 8 -7.07 8.14 3.27
CA LEU A 8 -5.99 8.01 2.30
C LEU A 8 -6.27 8.82 1.02
N GLN A 9 -7.52 9.24 0.77
CA GLN A 9 -7.88 10.09 -0.37
C GLN A 9 -7.87 11.59 -0.06
N ASN A 10 -7.52 11.98 1.17
CA ASN A 10 -7.42 13.37 1.58
C ASN A 10 -5.95 13.70 1.90
N PRO A 11 -5.29 14.64 1.19
CA PRO A 11 -3.90 15.00 1.45
C PRO A 11 -3.66 15.46 2.89
N ALA A 12 -4.63 16.12 3.53
CA ALA A 12 -4.52 16.58 4.91
C ALA A 12 -4.51 15.43 5.93
N ASN A 13 -5.10 14.27 5.61
CA ASN A 13 -5.17 13.11 6.49
C ASN A 13 -4.24 11.96 6.04
N PHE A 14 -3.70 12.03 4.83
CA PHE A 14 -2.91 10.97 4.22
C PHE A 14 -1.72 10.58 5.09
N HIS A 15 -0.95 11.54 5.60
CA HIS A 15 0.25 11.26 6.36
C HIS A 15 -0.05 10.43 7.62
N THR A 16 -1.05 10.81 8.40
CA THR A 16 -1.50 10.06 9.58
C THR A 16 -1.99 8.66 9.19
N ALA A 17 -2.93 8.59 8.24
CA ALA A 17 -3.55 7.32 7.84
C ALA A 17 -2.55 6.33 7.21
N ALA A 18 -1.61 6.82 6.40
CA ALA A 18 -0.56 6.00 5.79
C ALA A 18 0.47 5.55 6.82
N THR A 19 0.77 6.36 7.85
CA THR A 19 1.65 5.96 8.96
C THR A 19 1.00 4.87 9.81
N GLU A 20 -0.28 5.00 10.16
CA GLU A 20 -1.03 3.96 10.87
C GLU A 20 -1.10 2.66 10.07
N LEU A 21 -1.30 2.77 8.75
CA LEU A 21 -1.30 1.60 7.88
C LEU A 21 0.08 0.96 7.76
N LEU A 22 1.15 1.76 7.75
CA LEU A 22 2.53 1.27 7.72
C LEU A 22 2.88 0.53 9.01
N ASP A 23 2.50 1.07 10.18
CA ASP A 23 2.64 0.41 11.47
C ASP A 23 1.89 -0.93 11.48
N TRP A 24 0.65 -0.93 10.99
CA TRP A 24 -0.15 -2.15 10.84
C TRP A 24 0.53 -3.17 9.93
N CYS A 25 1.08 -2.75 8.79
CA CYS A 25 1.83 -3.62 7.87
C CYS A 25 3.16 -4.14 8.45
N GLY A 26 3.64 -3.57 9.56
CA GLY A 26 4.75 -4.12 10.34
C GLY A 26 4.36 -5.40 11.11
N ASP A 27 3.07 -5.60 11.42
CA ASP A 27 2.58 -6.81 12.07
C ASP A 27 2.26 -7.90 11.04
N PRO A 28 2.85 -9.12 11.14
CA PRO A 28 2.59 -10.20 10.20
C PRO A 28 1.11 -10.62 10.14
N ARG A 29 0.31 -10.31 11.17
CA ARG A 29 -1.14 -10.57 11.20
C ARG A 29 -1.92 -9.67 10.26
N ALA A 30 -1.36 -8.54 9.82
CA ALA A 30 -2.02 -7.65 8.86
C ALA A 30 -2.24 -8.31 7.49
N PHE A 31 -1.43 -9.32 7.15
CA PHE A 31 -1.50 -10.04 5.88
C PHE A 31 -2.40 -11.29 5.93
N GLN A 32 -3.32 -11.36 6.89
CA GLN A 32 -4.30 -12.44 6.96
C GLN A 32 -5.49 -12.19 6.03
N ARG A 33 -6.06 -13.27 5.48
CA ARG A 33 -7.20 -13.23 4.54
C ARG A 33 -8.36 -12.30 4.94
N PRO A 34 -8.78 -12.19 6.22
CA PRO A 34 -9.87 -11.28 6.59
C PRO A 34 -9.58 -9.80 6.34
N PHE A 35 -8.30 -9.42 6.38
CA PHE A 35 -7.85 -8.03 6.21
C PHE A 35 -7.33 -7.75 4.80
N GLU A 36 -7.02 -8.81 4.05
CA GLU A 36 -6.43 -8.76 2.72
C GLU A 36 -7.22 -7.85 1.76
N GLN A 37 -8.55 -8.01 1.69
CA GLN A 37 -9.38 -7.20 0.80
C GLN A 37 -9.30 -5.71 1.15
N SER A 38 -9.36 -5.37 2.44
CA SER A 38 -9.26 -3.98 2.89
C SER A 38 -7.85 -3.43 2.67
N LEU A 39 -6.81 -4.22 2.92
CA LEU A 39 -5.42 -3.81 2.67
C LEU A 39 -5.18 -3.54 1.18
N MET A 40 -5.67 -4.40 0.29
CA MET A 40 -5.58 -4.20 -1.16
C MET A 40 -6.30 -2.92 -1.62
N GLY A 41 -7.46 -2.61 -1.03
CA GLY A 41 -8.17 -1.37 -1.32
C GLY A 41 -7.36 -0.13 -0.89
N CYS A 42 -6.75 -0.17 0.31
CA CYS A 42 -5.87 0.91 0.77
C CYS A 42 -4.66 1.11 -0.14
N LEU A 43 -3.97 0.01 -0.53
CA LEU A 43 -2.80 0.07 -1.41
C LEU A 43 -3.16 0.59 -2.81
N THR A 44 -4.34 0.24 -3.32
CA THR A 44 -4.85 0.78 -4.59
C THR A 44 -5.05 2.29 -4.53
N VAL A 45 -5.58 2.81 -3.42
CA VAL A 45 -5.73 4.26 -3.21
C VAL A 45 -4.36 4.92 -3.13
N VAL A 46 -3.47 4.43 -2.27
CA VAL A 46 -2.12 4.97 -2.07
C VAL A 46 -1.36 5.03 -3.39
N SER A 47 -1.42 3.97 -4.18
CA SER A 47 -0.78 3.90 -5.50
C SER A 47 -1.28 4.97 -6.48
N ARG A 48 -2.54 5.41 -6.37
CA ARG A 48 -3.13 6.47 -7.22
C ARG A 48 -2.87 7.88 -6.73
N VAL A 49 -2.80 8.08 -5.41
CA VAL A 49 -2.77 9.41 -4.79
C VAL A 49 -1.38 9.85 -4.33
N ALA A 50 -0.47 8.91 -4.00
CA ALA A 50 0.84 9.24 -3.45
C ALA A 50 1.69 10.13 -4.38
N ALA A 51 1.53 10.01 -5.70
CA ALA A 51 2.22 10.83 -6.69
C ALA A 51 1.53 12.19 -6.98
N GLN A 52 0.42 12.50 -6.32
CA GLN A 52 -0.30 13.76 -6.49
C GLN A 52 0.26 14.85 -5.57
N GLN A 53 0.07 16.11 -5.97
CA GLN A 53 0.52 17.25 -5.17
C GLN A 53 -0.20 17.28 -3.81
N GLY A 54 0.57 17.54 -2.73
CA GLY A 54 0.05 17.57 -1.36
C GLY A 54 0.06 16.23 -0.64
N TYR A 55 0.48 15.15 -1.31
CA TYR A 55 0.67 13.83 -0.71
C TYR A 55 2.15 13.56 -0.40
N ASP A 56 2.39 12.72 0.60
CA ASP A 56 3.72 12.28 0.99
C ASP A 56 4.14 11.09 0.13
N LEU A 57 4.85 11.38 -0.96
CA LEU A 57 5.29 10.40 -1.95
C LEU A 57 6.20 9.33 -1.33
N ASP A 58 7.16 9.75 -0.50
CA ASP A 58 8.09 8.85 0.20
C ASP A 58 7.37 7.89 1.13
N LEU A 59 6.40 8.39 1.91
CA LEU A 59 5.59 7.54 2.79
C LEU A 59 4.73 6.54 1.99
N GLY A 60 4.14 6.99 0.90
CA GLY A 60 3.38 6.14 -0.02
C GLY A 60 4.25 5.00 -0.59
N TYR A 61 5.46 5.31 -1.06
CA TYR A 61 6.39 4.29 -1.56
C TYR A 61 6.86 3.33 -0.48
N ARG A 62 7.15 3.82 0.72
CA ARG A 62 7.56 2.97 1.85
C ARG A 62 6.48 1.94 2.18
N LEU A 63 5.22 2.36 2.22
CA LEU A 63 4.09 1.46 2.44
C LEU A 63 3.96 0.40 1.33
N LEU A 64 4.02 0.82 0.06
CA LEU A 64 3.97 -0.10 -1.07
C LEU A 64 5.12 -1.12 -1.03
N ALA A 65 6.33 -0.68 -0.65
CA ALA A 65 7.50 -1.55 -0.53
C ALA A 65 7.35 -2.59 0.59
N VAL A 66 6.84 -2.20 1.77
CA VAL A 66 6.60 -3.14 2.88
C VAL A 66 5.56 -4.21 2.48
N CYS A 67 4.48 -3.81 1.81
CA CYS A 67 3.48 -4.76 1.33
C CYS A 67 4.03 -5.66 0.21
N ALA A 68 4.83 -5.12 -0.72
CA ALA A 68 5.48 -5.90 -1.76
C ALA A 68 6.47 -6.93 -1.20
N ALA A 69 7.21 -6.59 -0.14
CA ALA A 69 8.11 -7.51 0.56
C ALA A 69 7.35 -8.66 1.28
N ASN A 70 6.07 -8.46 1.59
CA ASN A 70 5.20 -9.46 2.21
C ASN A 70 4.23 -10.09 1.19
N ARG A 71 4.44 -9.91 -0.12
CA ARG A 71 3.53 -10.40 -1.18
C ARG A 71 3.22 -11.90 -1.06
N ASP A 72 4.16 -12.71 -0.58
CA ASP A 72 4.01 -14.15 -0.44
C ASP A 72 2.98 -14.56 0.63
N LYS A 73 2.57 -13.62 1.49
CA LYS A 73 1.52 -13.82 2.50
C LYS A 73 0.12 -13.52 1.97
N PHE A 74 0.00 -12.80 0.86
CA PHE A 74 -1.26 -12.55 0.20
C PHE A 74 -1.71 -13.79 -0.58
N THR A 75 -3.02 -13.90 -0.87
CA THR A 75 -3.47 -14.93 -1.83
C THR A 75 -2.84 -14.69 -3.21
N PRO A 76 -2.66 -15.73 -4.04
CA PRO A 76 -2.11 -15.57 -5.39
C PRO A 76 -2.84 -14.51 -6.24
N LYS A 77 -4.14 -14.30 -5.99
CA LYS A 77 -4.96 -13.26 -6.62
C LYS A 77 -4.52 -11.84 -6.24
N SER A 78 -4.18 -11.61 -4.98
CA SER A 78 -3.73 -10.30 -4.47
C SER A 78 -2.21 -10.12 -4.61
N ALA A 79 -1.44 -11.20 -4.51
CA ALA A 79 0.00 -11.22 -4.75
C ALA A 79 0.33 -10.96 -6.23
N GLY A 80 -0.54 -11.40 -7.13
CA GLY A 80 -0.56 -11.06 -8.54
C GLY A 80 -1.56 -9.95 -8.85
N TYR A 81 -1.31 -8.74 -8.32
CA TYR A 81 -1.93 -7.48 -8.76
C TYR A 81 -2.25 -7.58 -10.27
N GLU A 82 -3.53 -7.64 -10.63
CA GLU A 82 -4.00 -7.93 -11.99
C GLU A 82 -3.19 -7.15 -13.05
N GLU A 83 -2.56 -7.90 -13.96
CA GLU A 83 -1.61 -7.51 -15.03
C GLU A 83 -2.18 -6.53 -16.08
N SER A 84 -3.22 -5.76 -15.77
CA SER A 84 -3.84 -4.90 -16.78
C SER A 84 -3.95 -3.42 -16.45
N LYS A 85 -3.97 -2.93 -15.19
CA LYS A 85 -4.13 -1.45 -14.95
C LYS A 85 -3.51 -0.86 -13.69
N VAL A 86 -2.70 -1.57 -12.92
CA VAL A 86 -2.07 -1.00 -11.71
C VAL A 86 -0.66 -0.54 -12.04
N VAL A 87 -0.47 0.78 -11.96
CA VAL A 87 0.77 1.48 -11.62
C VAL A 87 1.94 0.51 -11.50
N GLN A 88 2.80 0.51 -12.52
CA GLN A 88 4.13 -0.06 -12.40
C GLN A 88 4.68 0.45 -11.07
N LEU A 89 4.82 -0.43 -10.07
CA LEU A 89 5.68 -0.15 -8.92
C LEU A 89 6.93 0.43 -9.57
N PRO A 90 7.27 1.71 -9.35
CA PRO A 90 8.42 2.27 -10.01
C PRO A 90 9.57 1.36 -9.65
N GLN A 91 10.46 1.18 -10.59
CA GLN A 91 11.55 0.22 -10.52
C GLN A 91 12.57 0.51 -9.40
N CYS A 92 12.20 1.29 -8.38
CA CYS A 92 12.94 1.66 -7.19
C CYS A 92 13.18 0.50 -6.21
N VAL A 93 12.66 -0.71 -6.47
CA VAL A 93 13.05 -1.94 -5.74
C VAL A 93 13.84 -2.92 -6.61
N GLN A 94 14.28 -2.52 -7.81
CA GLN A 94 15.34 -3.29 -8.46
C GLN A 94 16.63 -3.05 -7.68
N PRO A 95 17.30 -4.10 -7.15
CA PRO A 95 18.63 -3.94 -6.61
C PRO A 95 19.52 -3.42 -7.73
N LEU A 96 20.22 -2.30 -7.46
CA LEU A 96 21.25 -1.76 -8.32
C LEU A 96 22.22 -2.89 -8.69
N ARG A 97 22.19 -3.35 -9.94
CA ARG A 97 23.18 -4.27 -10.52
C ARG A 97 23.98 -3.52 -11.57
#